data_AF-A0A837NH90-F1
#
_entry.id   AF-A0A837NH90-F1
#
_cell.length_a   1.000
_cell.length_b   1.000
_cell.length_c   1.000
_cell.angle_alpha   90.00
_cell.angle_beta   90.00
_cell.angle_gamma   90.00
#
_symmetry.space_group_name_H-M   'P 1'
#
loop_
_entity.id
_entity.type
_entity.pdbx_description
1 polymer ?
#
loop_
_entity_poly.entity_id
_entity_poly.type
_entity_poly.pdbx_seq_one_letter_code
_entity_poly.pdbx_strand_id
1 'polypeptide(L)'
;MALYFSSRKIPQLDSYSFTERAMILSIAQEKMPVPRRLICNLAKLVPICVIFFLVVEAEGWWKLLALLAAGIGYPLFTQPININMSMPYIDKAIKQFEAQRSQ
;
A
#
# COMPACT_ATOMS: atom_id res chain seq x y z
N MET A 1 -4.75 17.52 -4.11
CA MET A 1 -4.05 16.34 -3.53
C MET A 1 -4.13 15.22 -4.54
N ALA A 2 -3.01 14.82 -5.15
CA ALA A 2 -3.03 13.75 -6.15
C ALA A 2 -3.07 12.39 -5.43
N LEU A 3 -4.09 11.57 -5.72
CA LEU A 3 -4.17 10.19 -5.26
C LEU A 3 -3.25 9.33 -6.15
N TYR A 4 -2.16 8.82 -5.58
CA TYR A 4 -1.21 8.00 -6.31
C TYR A 4 -1.55 6.51 -6.16
N PHE A 5 -1.95 5.91 -7.27
CA PHE A 5 -2.26 4.48 -7.36
C PHE A 5 -1.03 3.58 -7.53
N SER A 6 0.13 4.17 -7.84
CA SER A 6 1.38 3.45 -8.04
C SER A 6 2.55 4.31 -7.63
N SER A 7 3.58 3.67 -7.06
CA SER A 7 4.86 4.31 -6.69
C SER A 7 5.56 4.97 -7.88
N ARG A 8 5.32 4.48 -9.10
CA ARG A 8 5.84 5.04 -10.35
C ARG A 8 5.23 6.39 -10.73
N LYS A 9 4.03 6.72 -10.21
CA LYS A 9 3.40 8.01 -10.46
C LYS A 9 3.88 9.10 -9.50
N ILE A 10 4.71 8.77 -8.51
CA ILE A 10 5.20 9.73 -7.52
C ILE A 10 6.45 10.41 -8.10
N PRO A 11 6.38 11.72 -8.42
CA PRO A 11 7.48 12.42 -9.09
C PRO A 11 8.77 12.44 -8.25
N GLN A 12 8.65 12.38 -6.91
CA GLN A 12 9.79 12.33 -5.99
C GLN A 12 10.58 11.01 -6.05
N LEU A 13 9.96 9.94 -6.56
CA LEU A 13 10.54 8.61 -6.62
C LEU A 13 10.96 8.19 -8.04
N ASP A 14 10.82 9.09 -9.02
CA ASP A 14 11.00 8.73 -10.42
C ASP A 14 12.47 8.40 -10.75
N SER A 15 13.41 9.03 -10.05
CA SER A 15 14.86 8.79 -10.17
C SER A 15 15.33 7.43 -9.63
N TYR A 16 14.50 6.72 -8.86
CA TYR A 16 14.88 5.47 -8.19
C TYR A 16 14.35 4.25 -8.96
N SER A 17 15.09 3.13 -8.90
CA SER A 17 14.68 1.85 -9.48
C SER A 17 13.51 1.21 -8.71
N PHE A 18 12.87 0.19 -9.29
CA PHE A 18 11.70 -0.45 -8.69
C PHE A 18 11.94 -0.97 -7.26
N THR A 19 13.10 -1.57 -7.01
CA THR A 19 13.51 -2.09 -5.69
C THR A 19 13.74 -0.95 -4.69
N GLU A 20 14.43 0.11 -5.11
CA GLU A 20 14.70 1.29 -4.28
C GLU A 20 13.40 2.01 -3.91
N ARG A 21 12.46 2.13 -4.86
CA ARG A 21 11.13 2.67 -4.59
C ARG A 21 10.40 1.88 -3.52
N ALA A 22 10.43 0.55 -3.59
CA ALA A 22 9.80 -0.32 -2.59
C ALA A 22 10.44 -0.14 -1.20
N MET A 23 11.76 -0.01 -1.14
CA MET A 23 12.50 0.22 0.11
C MET A 23 12.22 1.60 0.72
N ILE A 24 12.21 2.66 -0.09
CA ILE A 24 11.85 4.00 0.39
C ILE A 24 10.41 4.03 0.92
N LEU A 25 9.49 3.32 0.26
CA LEU A 25 8.11 3.17 0.72
C LEU A 25 8.00 2.40 2.03
N SER A 26 8.83 1.39 2.28
CA SER A 26 8.84 0.67 3.57
C SER A 26 9.36 1.56 4.69
N ILE A 27 10.46 2.29 4.45
CA ILE A 27 11.03 3.26 5.41
C ILE A 27 10.00 4.36 5.74
N ALA A 28 9.27 4.86 4.73
CA ALA A 28 8.22 5.84 4.94
C ALA A 28 7.06 5.32 5.80
N GLN A 29 6.70 4.04 5.65
CA GLN A 29 5.69 3.39 6.48
C GLN A 29 6.15 3.19 7.92
N GLU A 30 7.42 2.85 8.14
CA GLU A 30 7.99 2.74 9.49
C GLU A 30 8.08 4.08 10.21
N LYS A 31 8.33 5.16 9.48
CA LYS A 31 8.35 6.53 9.98
C LYS A 31 6.95 7.08 10.30
N MET A 32 5.87 6.39 9.93
CA MET A 32 4.52 6.84 10.26
C MET A 32 4.29 6.81 11.77
N PRO A 33 3.69 7.87 12.35
CA PRO A 33 3.21 7.86 13.72
C PRO A 33 2.25 6.70 13.97
N VAL A 34 2.33 6.10 15.16
CA VAL A 34 1.51 4.94 15.58
C VAL A 34 0.01 5.13 15.30
N PRO A 35 -0.63 6.29 15.60
CA PRO A 35 -2.05 6.47 15.33
C PRO A 35 -2.38 6.38 13.83
N ARG A 36 -1.50 6.92 12.98
CA ARG A 36 -1.68 6.92 11.52
C ARG A 36 -1.45 5.55 10.92
N ARG A 37 -0.47 4.80 11.43
CA ARG A 37 -0.25 3.40 11.06
C ARG A 37 -1.44 2.52 11.45
N LEU A 38 -2.05 2.78 12.60
CA LEU A 38 -3.22 2.06 13.07
C LEU A 38 -4.44 2.32 12.18
N ILE A 39 -4.71 3.59 11.82
CA ILE A 39 -5.74 3.95 10.84
C ILE A 39 -5.48 3.28 9.48
N CYS A 40 -4.23 3.26 9.01
CA CYS A 40 -3.85 2.60 7.76
C CYS A 40 -4.18 1.10 7.79
N ASN A 41 -3.85 0.42 8.89
CA ASN A 41 -4.17 -1.00 9.05
C ASN A 41 -5.66 -1.25 9.23
N LEU A 42 -6.39 -0.37 9.92
CA LEU A 42 -7.84 -0.46 10.05
C LEU A 42 -8.53 -0.27 8.69
N ALA A 43 -8.03 0.66 7.87
CA ALA A 43 -8.52 0.87 6.51
C ALA A 43 -8.28 -0.35 5.61
N LYS A 44 -7.23 -1.16 5.87
CA LYS A 44 -7.00 -2.45 5.17
C LYS A 44 -7.96 -3.55 5.61
N LEU A 45 -8.53 -3.47 6.81
CA LEU A 45 -9.53 -4.45 7.29
C LEU A 45 -10.87 -4.28 6.57
N VAL A 46 -11.26 -3.07 6.20
CA VAL A 46 -12.53 -2.80 5.50
C VAL A 46 -12.68 -3.63 4.21
N PRO A 47 -11.73 -3.61 3.24
CA PRO A 47 -11.85 -4.42 2.04
C PRO A 47 -11.79 -5.92 2.33
N ILE A 48 -11.08 -6.36 3.39
CA ILE A 48 -11.09 -7.76 3.84
C ILE A 48 -12.50 -8.16 4.28
N CYS A 49 -13.17 -7.34 5.10
CA CYS A 49 -14.53 -7.62 5.54
C CYS A 49 -15.51 -7.70 4.36
N VAL A 50 -15.42 -6.77 3.41
CA VAL A 50 -16.26 -6.77 2.19
C VAL A 50 -16.03 -8.02 1.36
N ILE A 51 -14.76 -8.37 1.12
CA ILE A 51 -14.37 -9.61 0.45
C ILE A 51 -14.95 -10.84 1.16
N PHE A 52 -14.85 -10.89 2.49
CA PHE A 52 -15.30 -12.02 3.27
C PHE A 52 -16.82 -12.22 3.15
N PHE A 53 -17.60 -11.13 3.19
CA PHE A 53 -19.04 -11.17 2.94
C PHE A 53 -19.37 -11.70 1.54
N LEU A 54 -18.71 -11.18 0.51
CA LEU A 54 -18.92 -11.62 -0.88
C LEU A 54 -18.59 -13.10 -1.09
N VAL A 55 -17.57 -13.61 -0.40
CA VAL A 55 -17.19 -15.04 -0.46
C VAL A 55 -18.16 -15.92 0.32
N VAL A 56 -18.72 -15.44 1.43
CA VAL A 56 -19.70 -16.18 2.23
C VAL A 56 -21.02 -16.37 1.48
N GLU A 57 -21.48 -15.34 0.77
CA GLU A 57 -22.72 -15.37 -0.01
C GLU A 57 -22.58 -16.14 -1.34
N ALA A 58 -21.35 -16.32 -1.84
CA ALA A 58 -21.12 -17.04 -3.09
C ALA A 58 -21.35 -18.55 -2.94
N GLU A 59 -22.28 -19.09 -3.72
CA GLU A 59 -22.60 -20.51 -3.77
C GLU A 59 -21.88 -21.26 -4.91
N GLY A 60 -21.61 -22.55 -4.68
CA GLY A 60 -21.05 -23.47 -5.69
C GLY A 60 -19.70 -23.03 -6.26
N TRP A 61 -19.49 -23.29 -7.56
CA TRP A 61 -18.25 -22.97 -8.27
C TRP A 61 -17.97 -21.46 -8.42
N TRP A 62 -18.98 -20.60 -8.20
CA TRP A 62 -18.82 -19.14 -8.25
C TRP A 62 -17.95 -18.62 -7.11
N LYS A 63 -17.87 -19.37 -6.00
CA LYS A 63 -17.02 -19.07 -4.85
C LYS A 63 -15.53 -19.02 -5.20
N LEU A 64 -15.08 -19.85 -6.14
CA LEU A 64 -13.71 -19.83 -6.66
C LEU A 64 -13.41 -18.53 -7.41
N LEU A 65 -14.36 -18.06 -8.23
CA LEU A 65 -14.23 -16.79 -8.95
C LEU A 65 -14.22 -15.60 -7.97
N ALA A 66 -15.09 -15.62 -6.97
CA ALA A 66 -15.14 -14.61 -5.92
C ALA A 66 -13.83 -14.57 -5.11
N LEU A 67 -13.25 -15.73 -4.79
CA LEU A 67 -11.98 -15.83 -4.08
C LEU A 67 -10.80 -15.30 -4.92
N LEU A 68 -10.79 -15.57 -6.23
CA LEU A 68 -9.78 -15.05 -7.14
C LEU A 68 -9.89 -13.53 -7.32
N ALA A 69 -11.12 -13.03 -7.51
CA ALA A 69 -11.40 -11.59 -7.58
C ALA A 69 -11.00 -10.88 -6.29
N ALA A 70 -11.25 -11.50 -5.13
CA ALA A 70 -10.82 -11.02 -3.83
C ALA A 70 -9.29 -10.97 -3.68
N GLY A 71 -8.60 -12.03 -4.09
CA GLY A 71 -7.14 -12.11 -4.03
C GLY A 71 -6.45 -11.03 -4.87
N ILE A 72 -7.03 -10.65 -6.01
CA ILE A 72 -6.53 -9.59 -6.89
C ILE A 72 -7.01 -8.21 -6.41
N GLY A 73 -8.26 -8.10 -5.94
CA GLY A 73 -8.84 -6.85 -5.46
C GLY A 73 -8.14 -6.33 -4.21
N TYR A 74 -7.76 -7.21 -3.28
CA TYR A 74 -7.10 -6.83 -2.03
C TYR A 74 -5.83 -5.98 -2.22
N PRO A 75 -4.81 -6.40 -3.01
CA PRO A 75 -3.64 -5.57 -3.28
C PRO A 75 -4.00 -4.26 -4.00
N LEU A 76 -4.99 -4.26 -4.89
CA LEU A 76 -5.40 -3.05 -5.62
C LEU A 76 -5.99 -1.97 -4.72
N PHE A 77 -6.63 -2.32 -3.61
CA PHE A 77 -7.11 -1.35 -2.62
C PHE A 77 -6.05 -0.99 -1.57
N THR A 78 -5.29 -1.97 -1.11
CA THR A 78 -4.31 -1.73 -0.02
C THR A 78 -3.08 -0.97 -0.48
N GLN A 79 -2.62 -1.17 -1.72
CA GLN A 79 -1.46 -0.49 -2.29
C GLN A 79 -1.64 1.04 -2.41
N PRO A 80 -2.75 1.60 -2.96
CA PRO A 80 -2.95 3.05 -3.00
C PRO A 80 -3.13 3.65 -1.60
N ILE A 81 -3.77 2.94 -0.66
CA ILE A 81 -3.91 3.41 0.73
C ILE A 81 -2.52 3.60 1.37
N ASN A 82 -1.64 2.60 1.24
CA ASN A 82 -0.27 2.69 1.74
C ASN A 82 0.48 3.86 1.09
N ILE A 83 0.44 3.99 -0.24
CA ILE A 83 1.15 5.04 -0.95
C ILE A 83 0.68 6.44 -0.52
N ASN A 84 -0.64 6.65 -0.49
CA ASN A 84 -1.21 7.96 -0.17
C ASN A 84 -0.96 8.36 1.29
N MET A 85 -0.95 7.39 2.21
CA MET A 85 -0.62 7.68 3.62
C MET A 85 0.88 7.90 3.83
N SER A 86 1.75 7.26 3.02
CA SER A 86 3.21 7.40 3.08
C SER A 86 3.74 8.69 2.48
N MET A 87 3.02 9.31 1.54
CA MET A 87 3.37 10.57 0.89
C MET A 87 4.06 11.63 1.78
N PRO A 88 3.48 12.06 2.92
CA PRO A 88 4.10 13.09 3.78
C PRO A 88 5.39 12.65 4.47
N TYR A 89 5.75 11.36 4.41
CA TYR A 89 6.98 10.80 4.98
C TYR A 89 7.99 10.37 3.90
N ILE A 90 7.65 10.46 2.61
CA ILE A 90 8.52 10.07 1.49
C ILE A 90 9.82 10.90 1.50
N ASP A 91 9.75 12.22 1.66
CA ASP A 91 10.95 13.07 1.67
C ASP A 91 11.94 12.73 2.80
N LYS A 92 11.40 12.34 3.98
CA LYS A 92 12.21 11.89 5.11
C LYS A 92 12.80 10.51 4.86
N ALA A 93 12.06 9.63 4.20
CA ALA A 93 12.50 8.29 3.84
C ALA A 93 13.58 8.32 2.76
N ILE A 94 13.48 9.19 1.75
CA ILE A 94 14.50 9.40 0.72
C ILE A 94 15.83 9.83 1.35
N LYS A 95 15.81 10.86 2.21
CA LYS A 95 17.02 11.33 2.90
C LYS A 95 17.69 10.23 3.71
N GLN A 96 16.91 9.37 4.36
CA GLN A 96 17.44 8.25 5.12
C GLN A 96 17.97 7.13 4.24
N PHE A 97 17.27 6.82 3.14
CA PHE A 97 17.72 5.84 2.16
C PHE A 97 19.05 6.25 1.52
N GLU A 98 19.22 7.53 1.18
CA GLU A 98 20.49 8.05 0.67
C GLU A 98 21.61 8.01 1.72
N ALA A 99 21.31 8.35 2.98
CA ALA A 99 22.27 8.24 4.07
C ALA A 99 22.74 6.78 4.30
N GLN A 100 21.83 5.81 4.17
CA GLN A 100 22.15 4.37 4.25
C GLN A 100 22.90 3.86 3.02
N ARG A 101 22.65 4.43 1.83
CA ARG A 101 23.35 4.08 0.59
C ARG A 101 24.79 4.62 0.55
N SER A 102 25.07 5.70 1.28
CA SER A 102 26.41 6.31 1.38
C SER A 102 27.32 5.71 2.45
N GLN A 103 26.82 4.77 3.25
CA GLN A 103 27.60 3.97 4.22
C GLN A 103 28.01 2.64 3.59
#